data_AF-A0A2U1C3C2-F1
#
_entry.id   AF-A0A2U1C3C2-F1
#
_cell.length_a   1.000
_cell.length_b   1.000
_cell.length_c   1.000
_cell.angle_alpha   90.00
_cell.angle_beta   90.00
_cell.angle_gamma   90.00
#
_symmetry.space_group_name_H-M   'P 1'
#
loop_
_entity.id
_entity.type
_entity.pdbx_description
1 polymer ?
#
loop_
_entity_poly.entity_id
_entity_poly.type
_entity_poly.pdbx_seq_one_letter_code
_entity_poly.pdbx_strand_id
1 'polypeptide(L)'
;MLVYNKILNTENIVSNKGQLLQDPFLNALRREHVPVSIYLVNGIKLQGQIESFDQYVVLLRNTVTQMVYKHAISTIVPGRAVNFSTSDASDANANPDA
;
A
#
# COMPACT_ATOMS: atom_id res chain seq x y z
N MET A 1 19.98 -22.73 -20.03
CA MET A 1 19.56 -21.37 -20.44
C MET A 1 18.10 -21.05 -20.08
N LEU A 2 17.13 -21.94 -20.31
CA LEU A 2 15.70 -21.70 -20.01
C LEU A 2 15.36 -21.60 -18.51
N VAL A 3 16.07 -22.33 -17.64
CA VAL A 3 15.86 -22.28 -16.17
C VAL A 3 16.26 -20.92 -15.59
N TYR A 4 17.29 -20.27 -16.13
CA TYR A 4 17.79 -18.98 -15.63
C TYR A 4 16.80 -17.83 -15.90
N ASN A 5 16.11 -17.85 -17.04
CA ASN A 5 15.06 -16.88 -17.38
C ASN A 5 13.83 -16.98 -16.46
N LYS A 6 13.51 -18.18 -15.97
CA LYS A 6 12.39 -18.41 -15.03
C LYS A 6 12.68 -17.87 -13.62
N ILE A 7 13.95 -17.93 -13.19
CA ILE A 7 14.40 -17.42 -11.88
C ILE A 7 14.41 -15.88 -11.88
N LEU A 8 14.93 -15.23 -12.93
CA LEU A 8 14.96 -13.76 -13.03
C LEU A 8 13.56 -13.12 -13.16
N ASN A 9 12.60 -13.81 -13.77
CA ASN A 9 11.22 -13.32 -13.85
C ASN A 9 10.51 -13.34 -12.47
N THR A 10 10.93 -14.23 -11.56
CA THR A 10 10.30 -14.35 -10.23
C THR A 10 10.72 -13.19 -9.32
N GLU A 11 11.98 -12.77 -9.34
CA GLU A 11 12.48 -11.61 -8.58
C GLU A 11 11.72 -10.31 -8.93
N ASN A 12 11.51 -10.05 -10.23
CA ASN A 12 10.74 -8.88 -10.68
C ASN A 12 9.26 -8.97 -10.31
N ILE A 13 8.67 -10.17 -10.36
CA ILE A 13 7.28 -10.40 -9.94
C ILE A 13 7.11 -10.21 -8.43
N VAL A 14 8.06 -10.63 -7.59
CA VAL A 14 7.99 -10.45 -6.12
C VAL A 14 8.13 -8.98 -5.73
N SER A 15 9.02 -8.23 -6.39
CA SER A 15 9.19 -6.79 -6.14
C SER A 15 7.95 -5.97 -6.55
N ASN A 16 7.28 -6.34 -7.65
CA ASN A 16 6.08 -5.66 -8.13
C ASN A 16 4.81 -6.06 -7.33
N LYS A 17 4.74 -7.30 -6.83
CA LYS A 17 3.61 -7.78 -6.01
C LYS A 17 3.41 -7.03 -4.70
N GLY A 18 4.48 -6.55 -4.07
CA GLY A 18 4.38 -5.74 -2.83
C GLY A 18 3.62 -4.44 -3.05
N GLN A 19 3.85 -3.79 -4.19
CA GLN A 19 3.14 -2.57 -4.62
C GLN A 19 1.67 -2.87 -4.97
N LEU A 20 1.38 -4.00 -5.62
CA LEU A 20 0.02 -4.41 -5.99
C LEU A 20 -0.94 -4.55 -4.79
N LEU A 21 -0.43 -4.84 -3.59
CA LEU A 21 -1.25 -4.87 -2.36
C LEU A 21 -1.21 -3.55 -1.60
N GLN A 22 -0.04 -2.93 -1.54
CA GLN A 22 0.20 -1.75 -0.71
C GLN A 22 -0.63 -0.56 -1.16
N ASP A 23 -0.59 -0.22 -2.45
CA ASP A 23 -1.24 0.99 -2.95
C ASP A 23 -2.77 0.90 -2.86
N PRO A 24 -3.44 -0.19 -3.27
CA PRO A 24 -4.88 -0.35 -3.05
C PRO A 24 -5.28 -0.28 -1.58
N PHE A 25 -4.50 -0.88 -0.68
CA PHE A 25 -4.76 -0.83 0.76
C PHE A 25 -4.65 0.60 1.32
N LEU A 26 -3.54 1.30 1.07
CA LEU A 26 -3.34 2.67 1.54
C LEU A 26 -4.36 3.64 0.91
N ASN A 27 -4.72 3.41 -0.36
CA ASN A 27 -5.72 4.22 -1.06
C ASN A 27 -7.13 4.01 -0.49
N ALA A 28 -7.51 2.77 -0.14
CA ALA A 28 -8.79 2.52 0.51
C ALA A 28 -8.87 3.22 1.87
N LEU A 29 -7.82 3.12 2.69
CA LEU A 29 -7.74 3.83 3.97
C LEU A 29 -7.86 5.35 3.82
N ARG A 30 -7.19 5.91 2.81
CA ARG A 30 -7.21 7.35 2.49
C ARG A 30 -8.59 7.81 2.02
N ARG A 31 -9.17 7.13 1.03
CA ARG A 31 -10.45 7.50 0.40
C ARG A 31 -11.62 7.42 1.38
N GLU A 32 -11.61 6.42 2.26
CA GLU A 32 -12.67 6.21 3.24
C GLU A 32 -12.41 6.89 4.59
N HIS A 33 -11.34 7.68 4.70
CA HIS A 33 -10.91 8.37 5.92
C HIS A 33 -10.90 7.45 7.16
N VAL A 34 -10.40 6.22 6.98
CA VAL A 34 -10.35 5.22 8.03
C VAL A 34 -9.34 5.66 9.09
N PRO A 35 -9.72 5.74 10.38
CA PRO A 35 -8.75 5.95 11.45
C PRO A 35 -7.75 4.80 11.47
N VAL A 36 -6.45 5.09 11.54
CA VAL A 36 -5.37 4.11 11.56
C VAL A 36 -4.50 4.26 12.80
N SER A 37 -3.92 3.14 13.22
CA SER A 37 -2.77 3.10 14.12
C SER A 37 -1.54 2.66 13.33
N ILE A 38 -0.53 3.52 13.25
CA ILE A 38 0.76 3.22 12.63
C ILE A 38 1.76 2.92 13.75
N TYR A 39 2.28 1.70 13.75
CA TYR A 39 3.34 1.28 14.66
C TYR A 39 4.67 1.47 13.95
N LEU A 40 5.61 2.12 14.63
CA LEU A 40 6.96 2.33 14.14
C LEU A 40 7.87 1.18 14.59
N VAL A 41 8.99 1.01 13.89
CA VAL A 41 10.00 -0.02 14.19
C VAL A 41 10.62 0.13 15.58
N ASN A 42 10.61 1.34 16.15
CA ASN A 42 11.06 1.62 17.52
C ASN A 42 9.96 1.44 18.57
N GLY A 43 8.77 0.97 18.18
CA GLY A 43 7.64 0.71 19.08
C GLY A 43 6.72 1.91 19.33
N ILE A 44 7.03 3.11 18.83
CA ILE A 44 6.14 4.27 18.94
C ILE A 44 4.86 4.02 18.12
N LYS A 45 3.71 4.38 18.70
CA LYS A 45 2.40 4.33 18.04
C LYS A 45 1.96 5.74 17.63
N LEU A 46 1.68 5.92 16.34
CA LEU A 46 1.04 7.11 15.78
C LEU A 46 -0.42 6.80 15.47
N GLN A 47 -1.30 7.78 15.65
CA GLN A 47 -2.72 7.65 15.32
C GLN A 47 -3.18 8.84 14.49
N GLY A 48 -4.07 8.58 13.54
CA GLY A 48 -4.60 9.59 12.63
C GLY A 48 -5.32 8.96 11.44
N GLN A 49 -5.43 9.71 10.36
CA GLN A 49 -5.94 9.26 9.06
C GLN A 49 -4.88 9.45 8.00
N ILE A 50 -4.84 8.56 7.01
CA ILE A 50 -3.95 8.72 5.86
C ILE A 50 -4.50 9.85 4.98
N GLU A 51 -3.72 10.92 4.83
CA GLU A 51 -4.06 12.05 3.97
C GLU A 51 -3.55 11.83 2.54
N SER A 52 -2.32 11.37 2.41
CA SER A 52 -1.66 11.06 1.13
C SER A 52 -0.52 10.06 1.36
N PHE A 53 0.02 9.50 0.27
CA PHE A 53 1.20 8.65 0.30
C PHE A 53 1.88 8.65 -1.07
N ASP A 54 3.16 8.33 -1.09
CA ASP A 54 3.92 8.03 -2.30
C ASP A 54 4.70 6.72 -2.11
N GLN A 55 5.73 6.48 -2.92
CA GLN A 55 6.57 5.28 -2.82
C GLN A 55 7.27 5.14 -1.45
N TYR A 56 7.67 6.23 -0.79
CA TYR A 56 8.56 6.21 0.38
C TYR A 56 7.95 6.76 1.66
N VAL A 57 6.90 7.58 1.57
CA VAL A 57 6.29 8.25 2.73
C VAL A 57 4.78 8.11 2.76
N VAL A 58 4.22 8.30 3.95
CA VAL A 58 2.79 8.43 4.23
C VAL A 58 2.58 9.75 4.97
N LEU A 59 1.63 10.57 4.51
CA LEU A 59 1.17 11.73 5.26
C LEU A 59 0.04 11.29 6.20
N LEU A 60 0.27 11.41 7.50
CA LEU A 60 -0.69 11.08 8.55
C LEU A 60 -1.23 12.38 9.14
N ARG A 61 -2.55 12.53 9.16
CA ARG A 61 -3.24 13.68 9.76
C ARG A 61 -3.89 13.32 11.08
N ASN A 62 -3.60 14.09 12.11
CA ASN A 62 -4.34 14.13 13.38
C ASN A 62 -4.74 15.58 13.70
N THR A 63 -4.20 16.19 14.76
CA THR A 63 -4.26 17.63 14.98
C THR A 63 -3.39 18.40 13.98
N VAL A 64 -2.29 17.79 13.52
CA VAL A 64 -1.40 18.29 12.47
C VAL A 64 -1.19 17.24 11.39
N THR A 65 -0.66 17.65 10.24
CA THR A 65 -0.17 16.72 9.22
C THR A 65 1.31 16.48 9.44
N GLN A 66 1.69 15.22 9.51
CA GLN A 66 3.08 14.79 9.65
C GLN A 66 3.43 13.76 8.58
N MET A 67 4.67 13.85 8.09
CA MET A 67 5.22 12.89 7.15
C MET A 67 5.88 11.74 7.91
N VAL A 68 5.52 10.51 7.56
CA VAL A 68 6.06 9.28 8.16
C VAL A 68 6.77 8.48 7.07
N TYR A 69 8.07 8.22 7.22
CA TYR A 69 8.81 7.40 6.28
C TYR A 69 8.46 5.92 6.43
N LYS A 70 8.19 5.22 5.32
CA LYS A 70 7.79 3.81 5.32
C LYS A 70 8.85 2.89 5.93
N HIS A 71 10.14 3.21 5.80
CA HIS A 71 11.21 2.41 6.42
C HIS A 71 11.16 2.41 7.96
N ALA A 72 10.50 3.41 8.56
CA ALA A 72 10.32 3.50 10.00
C ALA A 72 9.01 2.87 10.47
N ILE A 73 8.13 2.44 9.56
CA ILE A 73 6.84 1.82 9.86
C ILE A 73 7.03 0.30 9.95
N SER A 74 6.57 -0.30 11.06
CA SER A 74 6.50 -1.75 11.21
C SER A 74 5.13 -2.30 10.80
N THR A 75 4.04 -1.61 11.14
CA THR A 75 2.66 -2.08 10.85
C THR A 75 1.67 -0.93 10.78
N ILE A 76 0.67 -1.05 9.89
CA ILE A 76 -0.49 -0.15 9.82
C ILE A 76 -1.74 -0.96 10.12
N VAL A 77 -2.48 -0.57 11.17
CA VAL A 77 -3.69 -1.26 11.62
C VAL A 77 -4.89 -0.34 11.44
N PRO A 78 -5.90 -0.73 10.64
CA PRO A 78 -7.10 0.07 10.47
C PRO A 78 -8.06 -0.09 11.66
N GLY A 79 -8.76 0.98 12.04
CA GLY A 79 -9.74 0.98 13.12
C GLY A 79 -11.02 0.21 12.81
N ARG A 80 -11.23 -0.14 11.54
CA ARG A 80 -12.29 -1.03 11.06
C ARG A 80 -11.79 -1.83 9.87
N ALA A 81 -12.48 -2.93 9.56
CA ALA A 81 -12.20 -3.68 8.33
C ALA A 81 -12.37 -2.78 7.10
N VAL A 82 -11.50 -3.00 6.11
CA VAL A 82 -11.50 -2.29 4.84
C VAL A 82 -11.44 -3.33 3.73
N ASN A 83 -12.37 -3.22 2.78
CA ASN A 83 -12.39 -4.06 1.60
C ASN A 83 -11.63 -3.33 0.50
N PHE A 84 -10.57 -3.93 -0.01
CA PHE A 84 -9.81 -3.39 -1.13
C PHE A 84 -9.61 -4.50 -2.15
N SER A 85 -10.06 -4.27 -3.38
CA SER A 85 -9.94 -5.22 -4.48
C SER A 85 -8.52 -5.17 -5.03
N THR A 86 -7.89 -6.34 -5.15
CA THR A 86 -6.60 -6.47 -5.86
C THR A 86 -6.78 -6.57 -7.39
N SER A 87 -8.02 -6.39 -7.88
CA SER A 87 -8.44 -6.72 -9.25
C SER A 87 -8.37 -5.55 -10.24
N ASP A 88 -7.89 -4.37 -9.86
CA ASP A 88 -7.83 -3.22 -10.78
C ASP A 88 -6.74 -3.37 -11.88
N ALA A 89 -6.01 -4.49 -11.91
CA ALA A 89 -5.05 -4.82 -12.96
C ALA A 89 -5.64 -5.56 -14.18
N SER A 90 -6.92 -5.97 -14.16
CA SER A 90 -7.52 -6.78 -15.27
C SER A 90 -8.38 -6.00 -16.27
N ASP A 91 -8.74 -4.73 -16.00
CA ASP A 91 -9.75 -4.04 -16.81
C ASP A 91 -9.18 -3.20 -17.97
N ALA A 92 -7.88 -3.27 -18.24
CA ALA A 92 -7.25 -2.59 -19.38
C ALA A 92 -7.22 -3.42 -20.68
N ASN A 93 -7.84 -4.61 -20.71
CA ASN A 93 -7.83 -5.51 -21.88
C ASN A 93 -9.24 -5.94 -22.34
N ALA A 94 -10.28 -5.16 -22.01
CA ALA A 94 -11.59 -5.32 -22.62
C ALA A 94 -11.55 -4.69 -24.02
N ASN A 95 -11.33 -5.55 -25.01
CA ASN A 95 -11.45 -5.27 -26.44
C ASN A 95 -12.73 -4.45 -26.73
N PRO A 96 -12.65 -3.21 -27.26
CA PRO A 96 -13.83 -2.43 -27.61
C PRO A 96 -14.53 -2.90 -28.89
N ASP A 97 -13.96 -3.84 -29.65
CA ASP A 97 -14.50 -4.29 -30.94
C ASP A 97 -14.84 -5.79 -30.94
N ALA A 98 -15.99 -6.14 -30.33
CA ALA A 98 -16.72 -7.39 -30.58
C ALA A 98 -18.12 -7.06 -31.11
#